data_AF-A0AAV5Q469-F1
#
_entry.id   AF-A0AAV5Q469-F1
#
_cell.length_a   1.000
_cell.length_b   1.000
_cell.length_c   1.000
_cell.angle_alpha   90.00
_cell.angle_beta   90.00
_cell.angle_gamma   90.00
#
_symmetry.space_group_name_H-M   'P 1'
#
loop_
_entity.id
_entity.type
_entity.pdbx_description
1 polymer ?
#
loop_
_entity_poly.entity_id
_entity_poly.type
_entity_poly.pdbx_seq_one_letter_code
_entity_poly.pdbx_strand_id
1 'polypeptide(L)'
;MSNLRVLAGYRSILRATRTAFNADIATLIAARDQIKREMKSSVSKSQPMLNIEERTELLFQISSFLKQNIVQGVKNGKDEGKDKYLLNIHKDTELGDNDDIKKKNELAIDGSSMNVGGCCGGGQVKLEPKN
;
A
#
# COMPACT_ATOMS: atom_id res chain seq x y z
N MET A 1 -27.55 -13.57 -13.15
CA MET A 1 -26.33 -13.48 -12.31
C MET A 1 -25.92 -14.85 -11.80
N SER A 2 -24.65 -15.25 -11.91
CA SER A 2 -24.19 -16.51 -11.33
C SER A 2 -23.78 -16.29 -9.87
N ASN A 3 -24.43 -16.98 -8.93
CA ASN A 3 -24.02 -17.02 -7.52
C ASN A 3 -22.53 -17.38 -7.35
N LEU A 4 -21.97 -18.09 -8.32
CA LEU A 4 -20.55 -18.45 -8.39
C LEU A 4 -19.63 -17.22 -8.48
N ARG A 5 -19.97 -16.19 -9.28
CA ARG A 5 -19.13 -14.99 -9.41
C ARG A 5 -19.08 -14.20 -8.10
N VAL A 6 -20.24 -14.05 -7.44
CA VAL A 6 -20.35 -13.40 -6.12
C VAL A 6 -19.50 -14.12 -5.09
N LEU A 7 -19.60 -15.46 -5.04
CA LEU A 7 -18.81 -16.27 -4.12
C LEU A 7 -17.31 -16.21 -4.42
N ALA A 8 -16.94 -16.14 -5.70
CA ALA A 8 -15.54 -15.96 -6.13
C ALA A 8 -14.99 -14.60 -5.67
N GLY A 9 -15.75 -13.51 -5.84
CA GLY A 9 -15.39 -12.18 -5.35
C GLY A 9 -15.21 -12.16 -3.84
N TYR A 10 -16.16 -12.75 -3.10
CA TYR A 10 -16.07 -12.86 -1.64
C TYR A 10 -14.83 -13.65 -1.17
N ARG A 11 -14.52 -14.77 -1.82
CA ARG A 11 -13.30 -15.54 -1.50
C ARG A 11 -12.03 -14.77 -1.86
N SER A 12 -12.04 -14.02 -2.95
CA SER A 12 -10.91 -13.22 -3.42
C SER A 12 -10.51 -12.17 -2.37
N ILE A 13 -11.46 -11.35 -1.91
CA ILE A 13 -11.20 -10.30 -0.92
C ILE A 13 -10.77 -10.88 0.46
N LEU A 14 -11.33 -12.02 0.87
CA LEU A 14 -10.92 -12.69 2.13
C LEU A 14 -9.48 -13.23 2.09
N ARG A 15 -9.00 -13.61 0.90
CA ARG A 15 -7.61 -14.00 0.69
C ARG A 15 -6.71 -12.76 0.66
N ALA A 16 -7.12 -11.72 -0.05
CA ALA A 16 -6.36 -10.47 -0.15
C ALA A 16 -6.16 -9.79 1.22
N THR A 17 -7.21 -9.72 2.05
CA THR A 17 -7.09 -9.22 3.44
C THR A 17 -6.10 -10.02 4.26
N ARG A 18 -6.05 -11.35 4.10
CA ARG A 18 -5.05 -12.18 4.78
C ARG A 18 -3.64 -11.84 4.31
N THR A 19 -3.44 -11.64 3.02
CA THR A 19 -2.12 -11.29 2.47
C THR A 19 -1.67 -9.92 2.98
N ALA A 20 -2.55 -8.91 2.94
CA ALA A 20 -2.25 -7.54 3.34
C ALA A 20 -2.03 -7.36 4.85
N PHE A 21 -2.79 -8.08 5.70
CA PHE A 21 -2.83 -7.86 7.15
C PHE A 21 -2.37 -9.08 7.98
N ASN A 22 -1.56 -9.97 7.42
CA ASN A 22 -1.21 -11.24 8.09
C ASN A 22 -0.53 -11.04 9.46
N ALA A 23 0.21 -9.93 9.63
CA ALA A 23 0.91 -9.61 10.87
C ALA A 23 0.11 -8.65 11.79
N ASP A 24 -1.06 -8.18 11.36
CA ASP A 24 -1.99 -7.38 12.19
C ASP A 24 -3.35 -8.08 12.26
N ILE A 25 -3.48 -8.94 13.27
CA ILE A 25 -4.66 -9.76 13.51
C ILE A 25 -5.89 -8.88 13.80
N ALA A 26 -5.73 -7.77 14.50
CA ALA A 26 -6.84 -6.88 14.85
C ALA A 26 -7.44 -6.26 13.58
N THR A 27 -6.60 -5.71 12.70
CA THR A 27 -7.02 -5.15 11.41
C THR A 27 -7.58 -6.24 10.49
N LEU A 28 -6.97 -7.43 10.45
CA LEU A 28 -7.48 -8.57 9.68
C LEU A 28 -8.92 -8.96 10.09
N ILE A 29 -9.19 -9.05 11.39
CA ILE A 29 -10.52 -9.39 11.92
C ILE A 29 -11.52 -8.29 11.58
N ALA A 30 -11.17 -7.02 11.84
CA ALA A 30 -12.04 -5.88 11.56
C ALA A 30 -12.42 -5.79 10.07
N ALA A 31 -11.46 -5.99 9.18
CA ALA A 31 -11.69 -5.99 7.73
C ALA A 31 -12.65 -7.13 7.32
N ARG A 32 -12.44 -8.34 7.83
CA ARG A 32 -13.31 -9.49 7.54
C ARG A 32 -14.74 -9.28 8.03
N ASP A 33 -14.89 -8.70 9.22
CA ASP A 33 -16.21 -8.39 9.77
C ASP A 33 -16.93 -7.32 8.95
N GLN A 34 -16.21 -6.30 8.48
CA GLN A 34 -16.78 -5.28 7.59
C GLN A 34 -17.26 -5.91 6.28
N ILE A 35 -16.44 -6.73 5.62
CA ILE A 35 -16.82 -7.42 4.38
C ILE A 35 -18.04 -8.31 4.61
N LYS A 36 -18.08 -9.06 5.73
CA LYS A 36 -19.21 -9.92 6.07
C LYS A 36 -20.50 -9.13 6.31
N ARG A 37 -20.41 -7.96 6.96
CA ARG A 37 -21.56 -7.07 7.16
C ARG A 37 -22.08 -6.51 5.83
N GLU A 38 -21.19 -6.02 4.97
CA GLU A 38 -21.55 -5.51 3.65
C GLU A 38 -22.12 -6.59 2.73
N MET A 39 -21.67 -7.85 2.85
CA MET A 39 -22.23 -8.95 2.05
C MET A 39 -23.62 -9.39 2.50
N LYS A 40 -23.93 -9.25 3.80
CA LYS A 40 -25.25 -9.60 4.34
C LYS A 40 -26.29 -8.51 4.12
N SER A 41 -25.87 -7.27 3.88
CA SER A 41 -26.80 -6.17 3.72
C SER A 41 -27.46 -6.18 2.34
N SER A 42 -28.78 -6.03 2.32
CA SER A 42 -29.57 -5.91 1.09
C SER A 42 -29.12 -4.69 0.28
N VAL A 43 -28.84 -3.59 0.96
CA VAL A 43 -28.23 -2.37 0.41
C VAL A 43 -26.86 -2.18 1.05
N SER A 44 -25.84 -1.86 0.25
CA SER A 44 -24.51 -1.54 0.80
C SER A 44 -24.60 -0.26 1.62
N LYS A 45 -23.99 -0.24 2.81
CA LYS A 45 -23.99 0.97 3.65
C LYS A 45 -23.01 2.00 3.12
N SER A 46 -21.88 1.56 2.58
CA SER A 46 -20.87 2.43 2.00
C SER A 46 -21.23 2.90 0.60
N GLN A 47 -21.88 2.06 -0.20
CA GLN A 47 -22.15 2.34 -1.62
C GLN A 47 -23.58 1.95 -2.01
N PRO A 48 -24.60 2.68 -1.52
CA PRO A 48 -26.01 2.29 -1.63
C PRO A 48 -26.55 2.29 -3.06
N MET A 49 -25.90 3.01 -3.98
CA MET A 49 -26.33 3.10 -5.39
C MET A 49 -25.88 1.92 -6.26
N LEU A 50 -24.95 1.10 -5.76
CA LEU A 50 -24.42 -0.01 -6.56
C LEU A 50 -25.36 -1.20 -6.59
N ASN A 51 -25.57 -1.73 -7.79
CA ASN A 51 -26.27 -2.99 -7.97
C ASN A 51 -25.37 -4.18 -7.54
N ILE A 52 -25.91 -5.41 -7.55
CA ILE A 52 -25.19 -6.60 -7.10
C ILE A 52 -23.96 -6.91 -7.98
N GLU A 53 -24.03 -6.64 -9.28
CA GLU A 53 -22.93 -6.90 -10.21
C GLU A 53 -21.77 -5.93 -9.96
N GLU A 54 -22.08 -4.65 -9.80
CA GLU A 54 -21.10 -3.61 -9.48
C GLU A 54 -20.47 -3.83 -8.10
N ARG A 55 -21.28 -4.24 -7.10
CA ARG A 55 -20.75 -4.65 -5.79
C ARG A 55 -19.83 -5.85 -5.90
N THR A 56 -20.15 -6.81 -6.76
CA THR A 56 -19.28 -7.96 -6.99
C THR A 56 -17.97 -7.56 -7.65
N GLU A 57 -18.03 -6.65 -8.62
CA GLU A 57 -16.84 -6.10 -9.27
C GLU A 57 -15.96 -5.34 -8.28
N LEU A 58 -16.57 -4.55 -7.40
CA LEU A 58 -15.88 -3.86 -6.32
C LEU A 58 -15.09 -4.82 -5.42
N LEU A 59 -15.62 -6.02 -5.12
CA LEU A 59 -14.87 -7.01 -4.32
C LEU A 59 -13.58 -7.44 -5.03
N PHE A 60 -13.59 -7.57 -6.35
CA PHE A 60 -12.40 -7.89 -7.13
C PHE A 60 -11.42 -6.71 -7.16
N GLN A 61 -11.92 -5.50 -7.37
CA GLN A 61 -11.10 -4.28 -7.35
C GLN A 61 -10.41 -4.08 -6.00
N ILE A 62 -11.14 -4.21 -4.89
CA ILE A 62 -10.56 -4.14 -3.54
C ILE A 62 -9.56 -5.27 -3.33
N SER A 63 -9.84 -6.49 -3.80
CA SER A 63 -8.89 -7.59 -3.68
C SER A 63 -7.57 -7.31 -4.39
N SER A 64 -7.61 -6.78 -5.61
CA SER A 64 -6.41 -6.37 -6.36
C SER A 64 -5.69 -5.25 -5.63
N PHE A 65 -6.42 -4.20 -5.21
CA PHE A 65 -5.86 -3.08 -4.46
C PHE A 65 -5.13 -3.53 -3.18
N LEU A 66 -5.77 -4.37 -2.36
CA LEU A 66 -5.18 -4.88 -1.11
C LEU A 66 -3.89 -5.65 -1.35
N LYS A 67 -3.78 -6.43 -2.43
CA LYS A 67 -2.56 -7.19 -2.74
C LYS A 67 -1.48 -6.32 -3.36
N GLN A 68 -1.85 -5.43 -4.26
CA GLN A 68 -0.90 -4.68 -5.06
C GLN A 68 -0.38 -3.45 -4.34
N ASN A 69 -1.25 -2.73 -3.62
CA ASN A 69 -0.99 -1.39 -3.14
C ASN A 69 -0.76 -1.30 -1.63
N ILE A 70 -1.15 -2.32 -0.85
CA ILE A 70 -0.96 -2.31 0.61
C ILE A 70 0.20 -3.21 0.98
N VAL A 71 1.17 -2.63 1.69
CA VAL A 71 2.31 -3.35 2.27
C VAL A 71 2.36 -3.08 3.76
N GLN A 72 2.45 -4.13 4.57
CA GLN A 72 2.53 -4.02 6.02
C GLN A 72 3.99 -3.96 6.48
N GLY A 73 4.32 -2.98 7.33
CA GLY A 73 5.57 -2.94 8.07
C GLY A 73 5.51 -3.82 9.31
N VAL A 74 6.48 -4.71 9.50
CA VAL A 74 6.59 -5.60 10.66
C VAL A 74 7.86 -5.26 11.44
N LYS A 75 7.74 -5.08 12.76
CA LYS A 75 8.89 -4.79 13.61
C LYS A 75 9.85 -5.97 13.59
N ASN A 76 11.12 -5.72 13.28
CA ASN A 76 12.14 -6.76 13.24
C ASN A 76 12.67 -7.00 14.65
N GLY A 77 12.17 -8.05 15.32
CA GLY A 77 12.51 -8.38 16.70
C GLY A 77 13.91 -8.96 16.92
N LYS A 78 14.76 -9.01 15.89
CA LYS A 78 16.12 -9.57 15.98
C LYS A 78 17.17 -8.58 16.47
N ASP A 79 16.92 -7.27 16.35
CA ASP A 79 17.85 -6.24 16.80
C ASP A 79 17.29 -5.55 18.06
N GLU A 80 17.57 -6.13 19.23
CA GLU A 80 17.26 -5.48 20.51
C GLU A 80 17.93 -4.09 20.54
N GLY A 81 17.12 -3.03 20.54
CA GLY A 81 17.57 -1.64 20.62
C GLY A 81 17.49 -0.80 19.34
N LYS A 82 17.01 -1.35 18.21
CA LYS A 82 16.74 -0.54 17.00
C LYS A 82 15.30 -0.73 16.52
N ASP A 83 14.52 0.35 16.46
CA ASP A 83 13.18 0.37 15.87
C ASP A 83 13.23 0.21 14.35
N LYS A 84 13.57 -0.99 13.90
CA LYS A 84 13.61 -1.36 12.48
C LYS A 84 12.31 -2.06 12.12
N TYR A 85 11.70 -1.60 11.03
CA TYR A 85 10.55 -2.25 10.41
C TYR A 85 10.96 -2.81 9.06
N LEU A 86 10.51 -4.04 8.78
CA LEU A 86 10.65 -4.68 7.48
C LEU A 86 9.31 -4.60 6.77
N LEU A 87 9.33 -4.17 5.51
CA LEU A 87 8.14 -4.18 4.67
C LEU A 87 7.89 -5.59 4.14
N ASN A 88 6.67 -6.09 4.32
CA ASN A 88 6.25 -7.39 3.84
C ASN A 88 5.82 -7.32 2.36
N ILE A 89 6.80 -7.08 1.47
CA ILE A 89 6.58 -7.07 0.02
C ILE A 89 6.49 -8.51 -0.48
N HIS A 90 5.51 -8.80 -1.34
CA HIS A 90 5.30 -10.12 -1.93
C HIS A 90 5.12 -10.05 -3.44
N LYS A 91 4.97 -11.20 -4.10
CA LYS A 91 4.94 -11.32 -5.58
C LYS A 91 3.86 -10.45 -6.26
N ASP A 92 2.70 -10.34 -5.61
CA ASP A 92 1.58 -9.56 -6.15
C ASP A 92 1.67 -8.07 -5.81
N THR A 93 2.67 -7.63 -5.02
CA THR A 93 2.84 -6.21 -4.69
C THR A 93 3.38 -5.51 -5.93
N GLU A 94 2.74 -4.41 -6.32
CA GLU A 94 3.22 -3.60 -7.42
C GLU A 94 4.47 -2.83 -6.99
N LEU A 95 5.62 -3.23 -7.54
CA LEU A 95 6.85 -2.47 -7.45
C LEU A 95 6.87 -1.55 -8.67
N GLY A 96 6.46 -0.29 -8.51
CA GLY A 96 6.46 0.66 -9.62
C GLY A 96 7.84 0.74 -10.27
N ASP A 97 7.91 0.64 -11.60
CA ASP A 97 9.18 0.65 -12.35
C ASP A 97 9.93 2.00 -12.26
N ASN A 98 9.28 3.04 -11.71
CA ASN A 98 9.84 4.39 -11.49
C ASN A 98 10.49 5.03 -12.74
N ASP A 99 10.27 4.49 -13.94
CA ASP A 99 10.99 4.89 -15.15
C ASP A 99 10.71 6.34 -15.57
N ASP A 100 9.50 6.85 -15.31
CA ASP A 100 9.16 8.24 -15.64
C ASP A 100 9.76 9.28 -14.67
N ILE A 101 10.17 8.86 -13.47
CA ILE A 101 10.92 9.73 -12.54
C ILE A 101 12.33 9.99 -13.08
N LYS A 102 12.95 9.00 -13.73
CA LYS A 102 14.30 9.11 -14.29
C LYS A 102 14.35 10.02 -15.52
N LYS A 103 13.29 10.03 -16.34
CA LYS A 103 13.21 10.84 -17.58
C LYS A 103 13.17 12.35 -17.35
N LYS A 104 12.82 12.83 -16.15
CA LYS A 104 12.84 14.27 -15.82
C LYS A 104 14.25 14.85 -15.67
N ASN A 105 15.28 14.02 -15.50
CA ASN A 105 16.66 14.50 -15.38
C ASN A 105 17.37 14.70 -16.73
N GLU A 106 16.85 14.16 -17.83
CA GLU A 106 17.45 14.34 -19.16
C GLU A 106 17.05 15.66 -19.83
N LEU A 107 15.99 16.33 -19.37
CA LEU A 107 15.52 17.61 -19.91
C LEU A 107 16.25 18.85 -19.34
N ALA A 108 17.34 18.67 -18.59
CA ALA A 108 18.11 19.76 -17.98
C ALA A 108 19.62 19.71 -18.27
N ILE A 109 20.02 19.11 -19.40
CA ILE A 109 21.41 19.18 -19.89
C ILE A 109 21.42 19.79 -21.28
N ASP A 110 20.94 21.03 -21.39
CA ASP A 110 21.34 21.91 -22.48
C ASP A 110 21.83 23.25 -21.91
N GLY A 111 23.15 23.31 -21.72
CA GLY A 111 23.93 24.50 -22.02
C GLY A 111 23.69 25.79 -21.24
N SER A 112 23.31 25.78 -19.97
CA SER A 112 23.30 27.02 -19.16
C SER A 112 23.69 26.78 -17.71
N SER A 113 24.92 27.21 -17.41
CA SER A 113 25.45 27.46 -16.07
C SER A 113 24.42 28.14 -15.18
N MET A 114 23.81 27.39 -14.25
CA MET A 114 23.21 27.95 -13.05
C MET A 114 23.61 27.10 -11.84
N ASN A 115 24.34 27.75 -10.92
CA ASN A 115 24.45 27.34 -9.53
C ASN A 115 23.04 27.14 -8.95
N VAL A 116 22.56 25.89 -8.91
CA VAL A 116 21.36 25.54 -8.15
C VAL A 116 21.85 24.85 -6.88
N GLY A 117 21.82 25.64 -5.80
CA GLY A 117 22.22 25.23 -4.46
C GLY A 117 21.52 23.95 -4.01
N GLY A 118 22.32 23.08 -3.40
CA GLY A 118 21.88 21.80 -2.85
C GLY A 118 20.72 21.97 -1.87
N CYS A 119 19.60 21.32 -2.18
CA CYS A 119 18.49 21.12 -1.28
C CYS A 119 18.73 19.86 -0.44
N CYS A 120 19.62 19.93 0.55
CA CYS A 120 19.60 19.14 1.79
C CYS A 120 20.69 19.64 2.75
N GLY A 121 20.30 20.34 3.82
CA GLY A 121 21.02 20.39 5.11
C GLY A 121 22.48 20.86 5.12
N GLY A 122 22.73 22.13 4.82
CA GLY A 122 24.02 22.78 5.12
C GLY A 122 24.18 23.06 6.62
N GLY A 123 24.59 22.07 7.40
CA GLY A 123 25.08 22.25 8.76
C GLY A 123 26.60 22.30 8.79
N GLN A 124 27.21 23.46 9.02
CA GLN A 124 28.65 23.57 9.25
C GLN A 124 28.97 23.13 10.68
N VAL A 125 29.57 21.95 10.86
CA VAL A 125 30.13 21.54 12.15
C VAL A 125 31.45 22.28 12.34
N LYS A 126 31.45 23.32 13.17
CA LYS A 126 32.67 23.97 13.68
C LYS A 126 33.26 23.06 14.76
N LEU A 127 34.45 22.50 14.50
CA LEU A 127 35.24 21.82 15.53
C LEU A 127 36.08 22.88 16.24
N GLU A 128 35.80 23.11 17.53
CA GLU A 128 36.71 23.88 18.37
C GLU A 128 37.84 22.97 18.89
N PRO A 129 39.10 23.46 18.92
CA PRO A 129 40.19 22.70 19.52
C PRO A 129 39.97 22.65 21.03
N LYS A 130 39.99 21.43 21.60
CA LYS A 130 40.05 21.24 23.05
C LYS A 130 41.40 21.75 23.56
N ASN A 131 41.34 22.63 24.55
CA ASN A 131 42.48 23.04 25.37
C ASN A 131 43.10 21.85 26.10
#